data_AF-A0A965QKR4-F1
#
_entry.id   AF-A0A965QKR4-F1
#
_cell.length_a   1.000
_cell.length_b   1.000
_cell.length_c   1.000
_cell.angle_alpha   90.00
_cell.angle_beta   90.00
_cell.angle_gamma   90.00
#
_symmetry.space_group_name_H-M   'P 1'
#
loop_
_entity.id
_entity.type
_entity.pdbx_description
1 polymer ?
#
loop_
_entity_poly.entity_id
_entity_poly.type
_entity_poly.pdbx_seq_one_letter_code
_entity_poly.pdbx_strand_id
1 'polypeptide(L)'
;MAGRTGSLIEHDRMSRTERLWGFHQIRDLRVPDQLNWSVIVSAASDEVMADLSSQKRVFYSLLFIFAVAFGLAGYGAARSLMREYLEYSVKLKDETNRLLEVGDELNEALKRAESHESFSSESLAQSTQKGREISVHMEARAEALTESAAALRDVVSEAAVSTRQLESVSEVLAGIEQGTQSIGRIEQSLEEIHSRLGELNDLVFKAQLVGFNASIEASRAGQFGKGFANVAQEIRGFSDITERISHDVSEAVSRSRRQLFEARDSFRQKVAGAEQLVADISRASSRLDSSLPSIIEAIEASAQSLKEQDEVVRNICREVEIFESSFNKSGNIRGELNRYVQDIREQSYRIEDVVQDLGNSVKGLRVRSRLKKSQPQPVFQRGTDISPERARADAVDRLAQKMRPRLVVESEGHEPEVNDSSFKQESSKRRALSSSHDKIFEMQKQ
;
A
#
# COMPACT_ATOMS: atom_id res chain seq x y z
N MET A 1 -24.00 -129.49 36.50
CA MET A 1 -24.98 -128.55 35.93
C MET A 1 -26.00 -129.37 35.12
N ALA A 2 -27.08 -129.85 35.74
CA ALA A 2 -28.12 -130.59 35.02
C ALA A 2 -29.22 -129.61 34.59
N GLY A 3 -29.39 -129.39 33.28
CA GLY A 3 -30.56 -128.72 32.69
C GLY A 3 -30.44 -127.23 32.30
N ARG A 4 -29.24 -126.64 32.11
CA ARG A 4 -29.09 -125.24 31.67
C ARG A 4 -28.23 -125.11 30.41
N THR A 5 -28.71 -124.34 29.43
CA THR A 5 -27.91 -123.80 28.31
C THR A 5 -27.15 -122.58 28.81
N GLY A 6 -25.85 -122.52 28.58
CA GLY A 6 -25.02 -121.42 29.07
C GLY A 6 -23.62 -121.43 28.49
N SER A 7 -22.90 -120.34 28.67
CA SER A 7 -21.47 -120.26 28.38
C SER A 7 -20.72 -119.93 29.68
N LEU A 8 -19.54 -120.53 29.85
CA LEU A 8 -18.67 -120.29 30.99
C LEU A 8 -17.26 -119.97 30.46
N ILE A 9 -16.66 -118.91 30.99
CA ILE A 9 -15.26 -118.60 30.75
C ILE A 9 -14.49 -119.14 31.96
N GLU A 10 -13.63 -120.12 31.74
CA GLU A 10 -12.78 -120.69 32.77
C GLU A 10 -11.34 -120.22 32.55
N HIS A 11 -10.75 -119.65 33.60
CA HIS A 11 -9.37 -119.17 33.58
C HIS A 11 -8.47 -120.25 34.19
N ASP A 12 -7.79 -121.02 33.35
CA ASP A 12 -6.87 -122.06 33.80
C ASP A 12 -5.58 -121.43 34.34
N ARG A 13 -5.39 -121.52 35.66
CA ARG A 13 -4.23 -120.93 36.35
C ARG A 13 -2.91 -121.62 36.01
N MET A 14 -2.91 -122.84 35.47
CA MET A 14 -1.68 -123.56 35.12
C MET A 14 -1.20 -123.25 33.69
N SER A 15 -2.10 -123.09 32.72
CA SER A 15 -1.73 -122.78 31.34
C SER A 15 -1.83 -121.29 30.97
N ARG A 16 -2.38 -120.44 31.85
CA ARG A 16 -2.66 -119.01 31.60
C ARG A 16 -3.54 -118.76 30.36
N THR A 17 -4.28 -119.76 29.90
CA THR A 17 -5.18 -119.66 28.75
C THR A 17 -6.62 -119.65 29.23
N GLU A 18 -7.42 -118.73 28.71
CA GLU A 18 -8.86 -118.75 28.94
C GLU A 18 -9.52 -119.78 28.01
N ARG A 19 -10.45 -120.56 28.55
CA ARG A 19 -11.24 -121.52 27.78
C ARG A 19 -12.71 -121.13 27.83
N LEU A 20 -13.32 -121.11 26.66
CA LEU A 20 -14.75 -120.86 26.49
C LEU A 20 -15.46 -122.21 26.39
N TRP A 21 -16.34 -122.45 27.35
CA TRP A 21 -17.18 -123.64 27.43
C TRP A 21 -18.60 -123.29 27.02
N GLY A 22 -19.21 -124.07 26.13
CA GLY A 22 -20.62 -123.97 25.76
C GLY A 22 -21.37 -125.25 26.09
N PHE A 23 -22.54 -125.13 26.73
CA PHE A 23 -23.38 -126.29 27.08
C PHE A 23 -24.75 -126.18 26.38
N HIS A 24 -25.18 -127.24 25.69
CA HIS A 24 -26.48 -127.31 25.01
C HIS A 24 -27.11 -128.70 25.17
N GLN A 25 -28.42 -128.78 25.42
CA GLN A 25 -29.14 -130.05 25.61
C GLN A 25 -29.68 -130.56 24.26
N ILE A 26 -29.27 -131.76 23.86
CA ILE A 26 -29.77 -132.43 22.65
C ILE A 26 -30.94 -133.33 23.06
N ARG A 27 -32.14 -133.10 22.51
CA ARG A 27 -33.39 -133.72 22.97
C ARG A 27 -33.78 -135.06 22.31
N ASP A 28 -32.96 -135.63 21.42
CA ASP A 28 -33.36 -136.78 20.58
C ASP A 28 -32.36 -137.96 20.54
N LEU A 29 -31.61 -138.20 21.62
CA LEU A 29 -30.70 -139.35 21.70
C LEU A 29 -31.33 -140.53 22.49
N ARG A 30 -31.62 -141.64 21.79
CA ARG A 30 -32.05 -142.92 22.41
C ARG A 30 -30.84 -143.61 23.06
N VAL A 31 -30.63 -143.34 24.35
CA VAL A 31 -29.63 -144.01 25.20
C VAL A 31 -30.33 -144.39 26.52
N PRO A 32 -30.10 -145.58 27.11
CA PRO A 32 -30.84 -146.02 28.31
C PRO A 32 -30.74 -145.03 29.49
N ASP A 33 -31.88 -144.75 30.15
CA ASP A 33 -32.11 -143.72 31.20
C ASP A 33 -31.26 -143.84 32.49
N GLN A 34 -30.27 -144.73 32.54
CA GLN A 34 -29.40 -144.95 33.70
C GLN A 34 -28.00 -144.34 33.58
N LEU A 35 -27.71 -143.60 32.49
CA LEU A 35 -26.42 -142.92 32.29
C LEU A 35 -26.62 -141.40 32.12
N ASN A 36 -26.12 -140.63 33.08
CA ASN A 36 -26.17 -139.17 33.13
C ASN A 36 -25.06 -138.57 32.24
N TRP A 37 -25.26 -138.51 30.92
CA TRP A 37 -24.25 -138.00 29.99
C TRP A 37 -24.49 -136.53 29.58
N SER A 38 -23.40 -135.82 29.26
CA SER A 38 -23.42 -134.47 28.70
C SER A 38 -22.27 -134.30 27.71
N VAL A 39 -22.54 -133.70 26.55
CA VAL A 39 -21.50 -133.35 25.56
C VAL A 39 -20.99 -131.95 25.88
N ILE A 40 -19.68 -131.83 26.04
CA ILE A 40 -19.01 -130.57 26.32
C ILE A 40 -18.12 -130.23 25.13
N VAL A 41 -18.36 -129.06 24.52
CA VAL A 41 -17.49 -128.53 23.45
C VAL A 41 -16.67 -127.40 24.06
N SER A 42 -15.34 -127.53 23.99
CA SER A 42 -14.39 -126.51 24.44
C SER A 42 -13.57 -126.02 23.26
N ALA A 43 -13.46 -124.70 23.09
CA ALA A 43 -12.50 -124.09 22.19
C ALA A 43 -11.53 -123.23 23.00
N ALA A 44 -10.25 -123.18 22.59
CA ALA A 44 -9.28 -122.28 23.20
C ALA A 44 -9.71 -120.83 22.90
N SER A 45 -9.77 -119.95 23.92
CA SER A 45 -10.16 -118.56 23.72
C SER A 45 -9.23 -117.86 22.72
N ASP A 46 -7.95 -118.24 22.69
CA ASP A 46 -6.97 -117.70 21.75
C ASP A 46 -7.28 -118.04 20.29
N GLU A 47 -7.86 -119.20 19.97
CA GLU A 47 -8.28 -119.56 18.60
C GLU A 47 -9.55 -118.82 18.17
N VAL A 48 -10.51 -118.65 19.09
CA VAL A 48 -11.77 -117.93 18.81
C VAL A 48 -11.55 -116.41 18.75
N MET A 49 -10.59 -115.88 19.52
CA MET A 49 -10.27 -114.45 19.62
C MET A 49 -9.07 -114.01 18.76
N ALA A 50 -8.36 -114.94 18.10
CA ALA A 50 -7.20 -114.60 17.24
C ALA A 50 -7.56 -113.56 16.17
N ASP A 51 -8.68 -113.75 15.48
CA ASP A 51 -9.15 -112.82 14.44
C ASP A 51 -9.51 -111.44 15.03
N LEU A 52 -10.18 -111.43 16.19
CA LEU A 52 -10.53 -110.20 16.91
C LEU A 52 -9.28 -109.43 17.42
N SER A 53 -8.26 -110.15 17.87
CA SER A 53 -7.00 -109.55 18.37
C SER A 53 -6.15 -108.97 17.23
N SER A 54 -6.15 -109.63 16.06
CA SER A 54 -5.51 -109.14 14.84
C SER A 54 -6.19 -107.86 14.33
N GLN A 55 -7.53 -107.86 14.29
CA GLN A 55 -8.32 -106.67 13.92
C GLN A 55 -8.08 -105.49 14.87
N LYS A 56 -8.03 -105.72 16.20
CA LYS A 56 -7.69 -104.66 17.18
C LYS A 56 -6.29 -104.07 16.94
N ARG A 57 -5.30 -104.90 16.62
CA ARG A 57 -3.92 -104.43 16.36
C ARG A 57 -3.86 -103.56 15.11
N VAL A 58 -4.49 -103.99 14.03
CA VAL A 58 -4.61 -103.20 12.79
C VAL A 58 -5.35 -101.89 13.07
N PHE A 59 -6.48 -101.94 13.78
CA PHE A 59 -7.24 -100.75 14.17
C PHE A 59 -6.39 -99.74 14.96
N TYR A 60 -5.68 -100.16 16.01
CA TYR A 60 -4.84 -99.24 16.79
C TYR A 60 -3.62 -98.72 16.01
N SER A 61 -3.03 -99.52 15.12
CA SER A 61 -1.93 -99.05 14.26
C SER A 61 -2.40 -98.00 13.24
N LEU A 62 -3.57 -98.21 12.63
CA LEU A 62 -4.22 -97.22 11.75
C LEU A 62 -4.61 -95.97 12.52
N LEU A 63 -5.16 -96.11 13.73
CA LEU A 63 -5.50 -95.00 14.61
C LEU A 63 -4.25 -94.17 14.97
N PHE A 64 -3.12 -94.83 15.25
CA PHE A 64 -1.85 -94.15 15.53
C PHE A 64 -1.32 -93.40 14.31
N ILE A 65 -1.30 -94.03 13.13
CA ILE A 65 -0.90 -93.40 11.87
C ILE A 65 -1.81 -92.19 11.57
N PHE A 66 -3.12 -92.34 11.76
CA PHE A 66 -4.07 -91.25 11.58
C PHE A 66 -3.82 -90.11 12.58
N ALA A 67 -3.57 -90.41 13.85
CA ALA A 67 -3.26 -89.40 14.87
C ALA A 67 -1.96 -88.64 14.55
N VAL A 68 -0.91 -89.33 14.09
CA VAL A 68 0.35 -88.71 13.68
C VAL A 68 0.15 -87.86 12.42
N ALA A 69 -0.56 -88.38 11.41
CA ALA A 69 -0.86 -87.65 10.18
C ALA A 69 -1.71 -86.40 10.47
N PHE A 70 -2.71 -86.51 11.34
CA PHE A 70 -3.53 -85.39 11.78
C PHE A 70 -2.72 -84.36 12.59
N GLY A 71 -1.81 -84.81 13.45
CA GLY A 71 -0.90 -83.94 14.20
C GLY A 71 0.08 -83.19 13.29
N LEU A 72 0.66 -83.86 12.30
CA LEU A 72 1.54 -83.24 11.30
C LEU A 72 0.80 -82.27 10.38
N ALA A 73 -0.41 -82.63 9.95
CA ALA A 73 -1.28 -81.74 9.18
C ALA A 73 -1.68 -80.50 10.00
N GLY A 74 -2.06 -80.69 11.27
CA GLY A 74 -2.37 -79.60 12.20
C GLY A 74 -1.17 -78.70 12.47
N TYR A 75 0.02 -79.28 12.68
CA TYR A 75 1.27 -78.52 12.86
C TYR A 75 1.65 -77.76 11.58
N GLY A 76 1.52 -78.39 10.41
CA GLY A 76 1.77 -77.77 9.11
C GLY A 76 0.84 -76.59 8.85
N ALA A 77 -0.47 -76.77 9.10
CA ALA A 77 -1.46 -75.71 8.99
C ALA A 77 -1.18 -74.56 9.98
N ALA A 78 -0.90 -74.87 11.26
CA ALA A 78 -0.56 -73.87 12.27
C ALA A 78 0.71 -73.10 11.90
N ARG A 79 1.75 -73.78 11.42
CA ARG A 79 3.01 -73.17 10.97
C ARG A 79 2.81 -72.31 9.72
N SER A 80 1.99 -72.75 8.77
CA SER A 80 1.66 -71.99 7.57
C SER A 80 0.95 -70.68 7.93
N LEU A 81 -0.12 -70.77 8.73
CA LEU A 81 -0.87 -69.61 9.21
C LEU A 81 0.01 -68.67 10.05
N MET A 82 0.90 -69.19 10.89
CA MET A 82 1.82 -68.38 11.70
C MET A 82 2.84 -67.63 10.84
N ARG A 83 3.33 -68.23 9.75
CA ARG A 83 4.26 -67.56 8.83
C ARG A 83 3.57 -66.43 8.08
N GLU A 84 2.40 -66.69 7.51
CA GLU A 84 1.60 -65.69 6.80
C GLU A 84 1.23 -64.53 7.73
N TYR A 85 0.85 -64.84 8.98
CA TYR A 85 0.57 -63.85 10.01
C TYR A 85 1.77 -62.96 10.36
N LEU A 86 2.95 -63.56 10.59
CA LEU A 86 4.16 -62.81 10.89
C LEU A 86 4.55 -61.90 9.72
N GLU A 87 4.34 -62.35 8.48
CA GLU A 87 4.56 -61.54 7.28
C GLU A 87 3.62 -60.34 7.22
N TYR A 88 2.32 -60.53 7.47
CA TYR A 88 1.35 -59.44 7.54
C TYR A 88 1.65 -58.44 8.67
N SER A 89 2.07 -58.92 9.84
CA SER A 89 2.45 -58.07 10.98
C SER A 89 3.66 -57.17 10.65
N VAL A 90 4.68 -57.71 9.98
CA VAL A 90 5.84 -56.93 9.54
C VAL A 90 5.45 -55.92 8.46
N LYS A 91 4.64 -56.32 7.48
CA LYS A 91 4.11 -55.40 6.45
C LYS A 91 3.30 -54.26 7.06
N LEU A 92 2.42 -54.56 8.01
CA LEU A 92 1.61 -53.55 8.69
C LEU A 92 2.47 -52.59 9.52
N LYS A 93 3.53 -53.09 10.15
CA LYS A 93 4.50 -52.25 10.87
C LYS A 93 5.26 -51.31 9.92
N ASP A 94 5.72 -51.81 8.77
CA ASP A 94 6.39 -50.98 7.77
C ASP A 94 5.46 -49.87 7.25
N GLU A 95 4.22 -50.21 6.93
CA GLU A 95 3.22 -49.24 6.46
C GLU A 95 2.88 -48.19 7.53
N THR A 96 2.82 -48.60 8.79
CA THR A 96 2.60 -47.68 9.93
C THR A 96 3.78 -46.72 10.09
N ASN A 97 5.01 -47.19 9.94
CA ASN A 97 6.20 -46.33 9.97
C ASN A 97 6.20 -45.32 8.82
N ARG A 98 5.80 -45.74 7.61
CA ARG A 98 5.63 -44.84 6.46
C ARG A 98 4.58 -43.77 6.72
N LEU A 99 3.45 -44.12 7.35
CA LEU A 99 2.43 -43.14 7.73
C LEU A 99 2.94 -42.11 8.74
N LEU A 100 3.75 -42.54 9.70
CA LEU A 100 4.40 -41.63 10.66
C LEU A 100 5.39 -40.68 9.97
N GLU A 101 6.19 -41.21 9.04
CA GLU A 101 7.14 -40.41 8.24
C GLU A 101 6.41 -39.35 7.39
N VAL A 102 5.34 -39.74 6.68
CA VAL A 102 4.48 -38.80 5.93
C VAL A 102 3.86 -37.75 6.86
N GLY A 103 3.45 -38.15 8.06
CA GLY A 103 2.93 -37.22 9.07
C GLY A 103 3.96 -36.21 9.58
N ASP A 104 5.24 -36.61 9.68
CA ASP A 104 6.35 -35.74 10.05
C ASP A 104 6.71 -34.78 8.91
N GLU A 105 6.78 -35.26 7.67
CA GLU A 105 6.99 -34.43 6.48
C GLU A 105 5.88 -33.38 6.32
N LEU A 106 4.62 -33.78 6.50
CA LEU A 106 3.49 -32.86 6.44
C LEU A 106 3.55 -31.81 7.55
N ASN A 107 3.96 -32.19 8.77
CA ASN A 107 4.14 -31.25 9.87
C ASN A 107 5.25 -30.22 9.59
N GLU A 108 6.37 -30.64 8.98
CA GLU A 108 7.39 -29.70 8.53
C GLU A 108 6.86 -28.76 7.44
N ALA A 109 6.10 -29.27 6.47
CA ALA A 109 5.48 -28.45 5.43
C ALA A 109 4.53 -27.40 6.03
N LEU A 110 3.74 -27.77 7.05
CA LEU A 110 2.85 -26.84 7.76
C LEU A 110 3.63 -25.71 8.46
N LYS A 111 4.76 -26.03 9.10
CA LYS A 111 5.64 -25.01 9.71
C LYS A 111 6.26 -24.07 8.68
N ARG A 112 6.70 -24.60 7.53
CA ARG A 112 7.20 -23.79 6.41
C ARG A 112 6.11 -22.84 5.90
N ALA A 113 4.90 -23.36 5.68
CA ALA A 113 3.76 -22.55 5.24
C ALA A 113 3.41 -21.44 6.24
N GLU A 114 3.46 -21.70 7.55
CA GLU A 114 3.24 -20.69 8.60
C GLU A 114 4.30 -19.59 8.60
N SER A 115 5.57 -19.95 8.43
CA SER A 115 6.66 -18.96 8.31
C SER A 115 6.50 -18.08 7.07
N HIS A 116 6.10 -18.68 5.94
CA HIS A 116 5.87 -17.96 4.68
C HIS A 116 4.67 -17.02 4.79
N GLU A 117 3.59 -17.46 5.44
CA GLU A 117 2.42 -16.62 5.73
C GLU A 117 2.78 -15.41 6.60
N SER A 118 3.55 -15.62 7.67
CA SER A 118 4.00 -14.54 8.55
C SER A 118 4.83 -13.49 7.80
N PHE A 119 5.82 -13.93 7.02
CA PHE A 119 6.64 -13.03 6.20
C PHE A 119 5.80 -12.26 5.18
N SER A 120 4.89 -12.95 4.51
CA SER A 120 4.07 -12.35 3.47
C SER A 120 3.00 -11.41 4.06
N SER A 121 2.54 -11.63 5.31
CA SER A 121 1.68 -10.72 6.05
C SER A 121 2.41 -9.42 6.44
N GLU A 122 3.69 -9.50 6.78
CA GLU A 122 4.51 -8.30 7.05
C GLU A 122 4.71 -7.48 5.77
N SER A 123 5.02 -8.16 4.65
CA SER A 123 5.10 -7.52 3.33
C SER A 123 3.79 -6.83 2.93
N LEU A 124 2.65 -7.44 3.26
CA LEU A 124 1.33 -6.88 2.99
C LEU A 124 1.07 -5.61 3.81
N ALA A 125 1.43 -5.61 5.09
CA ALA A 125 1.33 -4.44 5.95
C ALA A 125 2.19 -3.28 5.43
N GLN A 126 3.42 -3.58 4.98
CA GLN A 126 4.30 -2.57 4.37
C GLN A 126 3.72 -2.03 3.05
N SER A 127 3.20 -2.90 2.19
CA SER A 127 2.58 -2.48 0.92
C SER A 127 1.36 -1.59 1.16
N THR A 128 0.53 -1.94 2.14
CA THR A 128 -0.62 -1.13 2.55
C THR A 128 -0.21 0.23 3.11
N GLN A 129 0.84 0.28 3.93
CA GLN A 129 1.38 1.54 4.45
C GLN A 129 1.87 2.43 3.30
N LYS A 130 2.68 1.88 2.38
CA LYS A 130 3.17 2.61 1.20
C LYS A 130 2.03 3.10 0.32
N GLY A 131 1.00 2.28 0.10
CA GLY A 131 -0.21 2.69 -0.62
C GLY A 131 -0.86 3.93 -0.02
N ARG A 132 -1.00 3.98 1.32
CA ARG A 132 -1.53 5.15 2.03
C ARG A 132 -0.64 6.38 1.93
N GLU A 133 0.68 6.21 2.08
CA GLU A 133 1.63 7.31 1.93
C GLU A 133 1.53 7.92 0.54
N ILE A 134 1.44 7.07 -0.51
CA ILE A 134 1.22 7.54 -1.89
C ILE A 134 -0.10 8.30 -2.00
N SER A 135 -1.21 7.79 -1.46
CA SER A 135 -2.50 8.50 -1.49
C SER A 135 -2.44 9.89 -0.86
N VAL A 136 -1.84 10.02 0.33
CA VAL A 136 -1.69 11.31 1.02
C VAL A 136 -0.83 12.28 0.21
N HIS A 137 0.27 11.80 -0.36
CA HIS A 137 1.13 12.61 -1.22
C HIS A 137 0.42 13.04 -2.52
N MET A 138 -0.42 12.19 -3.08
CA MET A 138 -1.22 12.51 -4.25
C MET A 138 -2.25 13.60 -3.96
N GLU A 139 -2.98 13.53 -2.84
CA GLU A 139 -3.93 14.56 -2.44
C GLU A 139 -3.25 15.92 -2.29
N ALA A 140 -2.14 15.97 -1.53
CA ALA A 140 -1.37 17.20 -1.37
C ALA A 140 -0.82 17.75 -2.70
N ARG A 141 -0.40 16.86 -3.60
CA ARG A 141 0.10 17.26 -4.93
C ARG A 141 -1.01 17.72 -5.86
N ALA A 142 -2.22 17.16 -5.76
CA ALA A 142 -3.39 17.62 -6.48
C ALA A 142 -3.79 19.04 -6.02
N GLU A 143 -3.82 19.29 -4.71
CA GLU A 143 -4.06 20.63 -4.15
C GLU A 143 -3.01 21.63 -4.66
N ALA A 144 -1.72 21.30 -4.54
CA ALA A 144 -0.63 22.14 -5.04
C ALA A 144 -0.75 22.43 -6.55
N LEU A 145 -1.23 21.46 -7.34
CA LEU A 145 -1.45 21.63 -8.77
C LEU A 145 -2.59 22.61 -9.04
N THR A 146 -3.70 22.51 -8.30
CA THR A 146 -4.83 23.45 -8.43
C THR A 146 -4.43 24.87 -8.02
N GLU A 147 -3.65 25.02 -6.95
CA GLU A 147 -3.12 26.31 -6.51
C GLU A 147 -2.15 26.90 -7.55
N SER A 148 -1.26 26.07 -8.11
CA SER A 148 -0.33 26.51 -9.16
C SER A 148 -1.06 26.95 -10.44
N ALA A 149 -2.11 26.23 -10.84
CA ALA A 149 -2.95 26.62 -11.97
C ALA A 149 -3.69 27.95 -11.72
N ALA A 150 -4.21 28.17 -10.50
CA ALA A 150 -4.84 29.42 -10.12
C ALA A 150 -3.84 30.59 -10.12
N ALA A 151 -2.66 30.40 -9.52
CA ALA A 151 -1.60 31.41 -9.50
C ALA A 151 -1.13 31.78 -10.92
N LEU A 152 -1.03 30.82 -11.83
CA LEU A 152 -0.69 31.11 -13.23
C LEU A 152 -1.77 31.94 -13.92
N ARG A 153 -3.04 31.64 -13.67
CA ARG A 153 -4.15 32.43 -14.22
C ARG A 153 -4.09 33.89 -13.75
N ASP A 154 -3.75 34.11 -12.48
CA ASP A 154 -3.59 35.44 -11.92
C ASP A 154 -2.41 36.18 -12.56
N VAL A 155 -1.25 35.52 -12.70
CA VAL A 155 -0.07 36.09 -13.37
C VAL A 155 -0.37 36.46 -14.83
N VAL A 156 -1.08 35.60 -15.57
CA VAL A 156 -1.50 35.88 -16.96
C VAL A 156 -2.44 37.09 -17.01
N SER A 157 -3.38 37.18 -16.07
CA SER A 157 -4.32 38.30 -15.98
C SER A 157 -3.58 39.62 -15.68
N GLU A 158 -2.64 39.60 -14.74
CA GLU A 158 -1.83 40.76 -14.38
C GLU A 158 -0.94 41.22 -15.54
N ALA A 159 -0.29 40.27 -16.23
CA ALA A 159 0.49 40.56 -17.43
C ALA A 159 -0.34 41.21 -18.55
N ALA A 160 -1.59 40.75 -18.74
CA ALA A 160 -2.50 41.34 -19.70
C ALA A 160 -2.89 42.78 -19.31
N VAL A 161 -3.09 43.06 -18.02
CA VAL A 161 -3.35 44.42 -17.51
C VAL A 161 -2.13 45.32 -17.71
N SER A 162 -0.92 44.84 -17.37
CA SER A 162 0.32 45.60 -17.59
C SER A 162 0.54 45.92 -19.07
N THR A 163 0.22 44.99 -19.96
CA THR A 163 0.34 45.22 -21.41
C THR A 163 -0.61 46.32 -21.89
N ARG A 164 -1.85 46.38 -21.38
CA ARG A 164 -2.78 47.51 -21.69
C ARG A 164 -2.29 48.84 -21.10
N GLN A 165 -1.66 48.81 -19.93
CA GLN A 165 -1.09 50.03 -19.33
C GLN A 165 0.06 50.59 -20.18
N LEU A 166 0.82 49.74 -20.87
CA LEU A 166 1.87 50.20 -21.80
C LEU A 166 1.32 51.04 -22.95
N GLU A 167 0.14 50.69 -23.49
CA GLU A 167 -0.51 51.50 -24.52
C GLU A 167 -0.82 52.92 -24.01
N SER A 168 -1.35 53.02 -22.78
CA SER A 168 -1.61 54.31 -22.15
C SER A 168 -0.33 55.13 -21.89
N VAL A 169 0.76 54.47 -21.47
CA VAL A 169 2.07 55.14 -21.31
C VAL A 169 2.58 55.66 -22.65
N SER A 170 2.40 54.91 -23.74
CA SER A 170 2.78 55.34 -25.08
C SER A 170 2.01 56.60 -25.52
N GLU A 171 0.72 56.71 -25.20
CA GLU A 171 -0.06 57.93 -25.46
C GLU A 171 0.46 59.14 -24.66
N VAL A 172 0.81 58.92 -23.39
CA VAL A 172 1.39 59.97 -22.54
C VAL A 172 2.73 60.44 -23.09
N LEU A 173 3.59 59.52 -23.54
CA LEU A 173 4.87 59.84 -24.16
C LEU A 173 4.70 60.71 -25.42
N ALA A 174 3.75 60.37 -26.29
CA ALA A 174 3.43 61.18 -27.46
C ALA A 174 2.94 62.60 -27.08
N GLY A 175 2.14 62.71 -26.01
CA GLY A 175 1.71 64.01 -25.47
C GLY A 175 2.87 64.85 -24.93
N ILE A 176 3.85 64.24 -24.26
CA ILE A 176 5.05 64.93 -23.77
C ILE A 176 5.93 65.40 -24.94
N GLU A 177 6.04 64.61 -26.00
CA GLU A 177 6.78 65.01 -27.21
C GLU A 177 6.16 66.26 -27.85
N GLN A 178 4.83 66.30 -27.97
CA GLN A 178 4.10 67.49 -28.44
C GLN A 178 4.29 68.70 -27.51
N GLY A 179 4.33 68.47 -26.19
CA GLY A 179 4.64 69.51 -25.20
C GLY A 179 6.05 70.06 -25.37
N THR A 180 7.03 69.19 -25.62
CA THR A 180 8.44 69.56 -25.86
C THR A 180 8.59 70.39 -27.13
N GLN A 181 7.89 70.03 -28.21
CA GLN A 181 7.85 70.85 -29.44
C GLN A 181 7.23 72.24 -29.18
N SER A 182 6.23 72.31 -28.30
CA SER A 182 5.60 73.58 -27.94
C SER A 182 6.54 74.47 -27.11
N ILE A 183 7.32 73.90 -26.20
CA ILE A 183 8.39 74.61 -25.49
C ILE A 183 9.42 75.18 -26.46
N GLY A 184 9.85 74.40 -27.47
CA GLY A 184 10.78 74.89 -28.50
C GLY A 184 10.25 76.10 -29.27
N ARG A 185 8.95 76.14 -29.58
CA ARG A 185 8.31 77.31 -30.22
C ARG A 185 8.26 78.54 -29.30
N ILE A 186 8.07 78.33 -27.99
CA ILE A 186 8.10 79.43 -27.00
C ILE A 186 9.54 79.96 -26.86
N GLU A 187 10.55 79.09 -26.82
CA GLU A 187 11.97 79.50 -26.80
C GLU A 187 12.31 80.37 -28.01
N GLN A 188 11.87 79.99 -29.21
CA GLN A 188 12.06 80.80 -30.42
C GLN A 188 11.36 82.17 -30.31
N SER A 189 10.14 82.22 -29.79
CA SER A 189 9.40 83.47 -29.60
C SER A 189 10.08 84.39 -28.58
N LEU A 190 10.66 83.83 -27.52
CA LEU A 190 11.44 84.60 -26.53
C LEU A 190 12.75 85.13 -27.11
N GLU A 191 13.42 84.39 -28.00
CA GLU A 191 14.61 84.86 -28.72
C GLU A 191 14.27 86.07 -29.62
N GLU A 192 13.14 86.01 -30.32
CA GLU A 192 12.64 87.13 -31.13
C GLU A 192 12.33 88.36 -30.27
N ILE A 193 11.65 88.18 -29.12
CA ILE A 193 11.39 89.28 -28.17
C ILE A 193 12.69 89.88 -27.67
N HIS A 194 13.68 89.05 -27.31
CA HIS A 194 14.98 89.52 -26.85
C HIS A 194 15.70 90.35 -27.91
N SER A 195 15.66 89.92 -29.18
CA SER A 195 16.20 90.69 -30.31
C SER A 195 15.50 92.05 -30.46
N ARG A 196 14.17 92.09 -30.34
CA ARG A 196 13.37 93.32 -30.40
C ARG A 196 13.69 94.28 -29.26
N LEU A 197 13.93 93.77 -28.06
CA LEU A 197 14.37 94.59 -26.92
C LEU A 197 15.74 95.21 -27.16
N GLY A 198 16.66 94.51 -27.84
CA GLY A 198 17.93 95.07 -28.28
C GLY A 198 17.74 96.25 -29.26
N GLU A 199 16.93 96.06 -30.30
CA GLU A 199 16.57 97.13 -31.24
C GLU A 199 15.91 98.34 -30.55
N LEU A 200 15.07 98.08 -29.53
CA LEU A 200 14.39 99.12 -28.78
C LEU A 200 15.35 99.87 -27.86
N ASN A 201 16.32 99.19 -27.25
CA ASN A 201 17.36 99.84 -26.45
C ASN A 201 18.22 100.80 -27.31
N ASP A 202 18.55 100.40 -28.54
CA ASP A 202 19.22 101.27 -29.51
C ASP A 202 18.39 102.50 -29.87
N LEU A 203 17.06 102.33 -29.97
CA LEU A 203 16.13 103.44 -30.24
C LEU A 203 16.04 104.40 -29.05
N VAL A 204 15.98 103.87 -27.83
CA VAL A 204 15.98 104.66 -26.59
C VAL A 204 17.29 105.45 -26.47
N PHE A 205 18.44 104.84 -26.74
CA PHE A 205 19.73 105.53 -26.75
C PHE A 205 19.77 106.68 -27.78
N LYS A 206 19.21 106.48 -28.97
CA LYS A 206 19.07 107.55 -29.98
C LYS A 206 18.16 108.67 -29.49
N ALA A 207 17.03 108.35 -28.86
CA ALA A 207 16.12 109.34 -28.29
C ALA A 207 16.77 110.13 -27.14
N GLN A 208 17.52 109.45 -26.27
CA GLN A 208 18.36 110.05 -25.22
C GLN A 208 19.32 111.09 -25.81
N LEU A 209 20.03 110.73 -26.89
CA LEU A 209 20.99 111.61 -27.57
C LEU A 209 20.30 112.80 -28.24
N VAL A 210 19.15 112.59 -28.88
CA VAL A 210 18.36 113.68 -29.50
C VAL A 210 17.85 114.64 -28.42
N GLY A 211 17.30 114.12 -27.31
CA GLY A 211 16.86 114.93 -26.17
C GLY A 211 18.03 115.67 -25.49
N PHE A 212 19.21 115.05 -25.42
CA PHE A 212 20.42 115.69 -24.94
C PHE A 212 20.84 116.87 -25.81
N ASN A 213 20.95 116.65 -27.13
CA ASN A 213 21.30 117.68 -28.10
C ASN A 213 20.26 118.81 -28.12
N ALA A 214 18.96 118.50 -28.05
CA ALA A 214 17.89 119.48 -28.02
C ALA A 214 17.94 120.36 -26.76
N SER A 215 18.27 119.78 -25.59
CA SER A 215 18.42 120.55 -24.36
C SER A 215 19.64 121.47 -24.39
N ILE A 216 20.76 121.05 -25.01
CA ILE A 216 21.92 121.93 -25.24
C ILE A 216 21.51 123.13 -26.10
N GLU A 217 20.83 122.88 -27.21
CA GLU A 217 20.43 123.96 -28.13
C GLU A 217 19.36 124.88 -27.51
N ALA A 218 18.46 124.33 -26.68
CA ALA A 218 17.52 125.10 -25.89
C ALA A 218 18.22 126.00 -24.85
N SER A 219 19.27 125.51 -24.18
CA SER A 219 20.11 126.34 -23.30
C SER A 219 20.83 127.44 -24.07
N ARG A 220 21.29 127.15 -25.30
CA ARG A 220 21.98 128.09 -26.19
C ARG A 220 21.08 129.22 -26.68
N ALA A 221 19.79 128.95 -26.89
CA ALA A 221 18.77 129.95 -27.25
C ALA A 221 18.33 130.84 -26.07
N GLY A 222 18.81 130.58 -24.84
CA GLY A 222 18.56 131.42 -23.66
C GLY A 222 17.07 131.51 -23.31
N GLN A 223 16.51 132.73 -23.26
CA GLN A 223 15.13 132.95 -22.83
C GLN A 223 14.09 132.43 -23.84
N PHE A 224 14.43 132.43 -25.14
CA PHE A 224 13.56 131.94 -26.22
C PHE A 224 13.50 130.41 -26.30
N GLY A 225 14.45 129.70 -25.65
CA GLY A 225 14.55 128.24 -25.65
C GLY A 225 13.81 127.53 -24.51
N LYS A 226 13.21 128.24 -23.55
CA LYS A 226 12.61 127.63 -22.33
C LYS A 226 11.56 126.55 -22.63
N GLY A 227 10.70 126.75 -23.63
CA GLY A 227 9.70 125.75 -24.03
C GLY A 227 10.35 124.47 -24.59
N PHE A 228 11.38 124.63 -25.43
CA PHE A 228 12.16 123.51 -25.96
C PHE A 228 12.98 122.78 -24.89
N ALA A 229 13.46 123.50 -23.86
CA ALA A 229 14.17 122.90 -22.74
C ALA A 229 13.26 121.95 -21.93
N ASN A 230 12.01 122.34 -21.68
CA ASN A 230 11.03 121.48 -21.00
C ASN A 230 10.74 120.21 -21.81
N VAL A 231 10.49 120.35 -23.13
CA VAL A 231 10.24 119.21 -24.02
C VAL A 231 11.46 118.27 -24.07
N ALA A 232 12.67 118.81 -24.16
CA ALA A 232 13.89 118.01 -24.16
C ALA A 232 14.11 117.25 -22.84
N GLN A 233 13.71 117.83 -21.70
CA GLN A 233 13.77 117.19 -20.40
C GLN A 233 12.71 116.08 -20.27
N GLU A 234 11.50 116.28 -20.80
CA GLU A 234 10.46 115.24 -20.89
C GLU A 234 10.88 114.08 -21.80
N ILE A 235 11.55 114.35 -22.93
CA ILE A 235 12.10 113.30 -23.81
C ILE A 235 13.15 112.44 -23.09
N ARG A 236 14.06 113.06 -22.31
CA ARG A 236 15.02 112.30 -21.49
C ARG A 236 14.33 111.48 -20.42
N GLY A 237 13.39 112.08 -19.68
CA GLY A 237 12.63 111.36 -18.66
C GLY A 237 11.85 110.17 -19.23
N PHE A 238 11.25 110.33 -20.42
CA PHE A 238 10.59 109.24 -21.14
C PHE A 238 11.57 108.14 -21.60
N SER A 239 12.76 108.54 -22.06
CA SER A 239 13.82 107.61 -22.48
C SER A 239 14.36 106.79 -21.30
N ASP A 240 14.67 107.43 -20.16
CA ASP A 240 15.11 106.75 -18.93
C ASP A 240 14.07 105.74 -18.41
N ILE A 241 12.78 106.11 -18.45
CA ILE A 241 11.68 105.21 -18.08
C ILE A 241 11.60 104.01 -19.04
N THR A 242 11.73 104.26 -20.34
CA THR A 242 11.66 103.21 -21.37
C THR A 242 12.85 102.26 -21.29
N GLU A 243 14.06 102.78 -21.01
CA GLU A 243 15.26 101.96 -20.76
C GLU A 243 15.04 101.03 -19.57
N ARG A 244 14.51 101.56 -18.45
CA ARG A 244 14.22 100.76 -17.26
C ARG A 244 13.19 99.67 -17.53
N ILE A 245 12.10 99.99 -18.23
CA ILE A 245 11.08 99.00 -18.62
C ILE A 245 11.70 97.93 -19.53
N SER A 246 12.54 98.32 -20.48
CA SER A 246 13.21 97.38 -21.40
C SER A 246 14.14 96.42 -20.65
N HIS A 247 14.87 96.93 -19.68
CA HIS A 247 15.70 96.13 -18.79
C HIS A 247 14.84 95.12 -17.99
N ASP A 248 13.76 95.58 -17.36
CA ASP A 248 12.87 94.73 -16.56
C ASP A 248 12.24 93.61 -17.42
N VAL A 249 11.84 93.92 -18.66
CA VAL A 249 11.31 92.93 -19.61
C VAL A 249 12.41 91.95 -20.05
N SER A 250 13.64 92.44 -20.31
CA SER A 250 14.77 91.57 -20.68
C SER A 250 15.12 90.59 -19.56
N GLU A 251 15.08 91.03 -18.31
CA GLU A 251 15.27 90.17 -17.15
C GLU A 251 14.14 89.14 -17.02
N ALA A 252 12.89 89.54 -17.25
CA ALA A 252 11.75 88.61 -17.26
C ALA A 252 11.88 87.55 -18.36
N VAL A 253 12.25 87.94 -19.58
CA VAL A 253 12.52 87.02 -20.71
C VAL A 253 13.64 86.05 -20.37
N SER A 254 14.73 86.54 -19.78
CA SER A 254 15.87 85.71 -19.35
C SER A 254 15.47 84.69 -18.28
N ARG A 255 14.62 85.09 -17.32
CA ARG A 255 14.05 84.18 -16.32
C ARG A 255 13.13 83.12 -16.96
N SER A 256 12.23 83.53 -17.86
CA SER A 256 11.35 82.60 -18.58
C SER A 256 12.13 81.59 -19.42
N ARG A 257 13.20 82.03 -20.10
CA ARG A 257 14.09 81.14 -20.87
C ARG A 257 14.75 80.09 -19.98
N ARG A 258 15.23 80.48 -18.80
CA ARG A 258 15.81 79.55 -17.82
C ARG A 258 14.79 78.51 -17.34
N GLN A 259 13.58 78.94 -17.02
CA GLN A 259 12.49 78.06 -16.59
C GLN A 259 12.10 77.05 -17.68
N LEU A 260 12.07 77.48 -18.95
CA LEU A 260 11.79 76.59 -20.08
C LEU A 260 12.91 75.56 -20.29
N PHE A 261 14.17 75.97 -20.14
CA PHE A 261 15.30 75.05 -20.22
C PHE A 261 15.23 73.96 -19.14
N GLU A 262 14.97 74.36 -17.88
CA GLU A 262 14.78 73.43 -16.77
C GLU A 262 13.58 72.49 -17.00
N ALA A 263 12.46 73.01 -17.52
CA ALA A 263 11.28 72.21 -17.85
C ALA A 263 11.57 71.19 -18.97
N ARG A 264 12.29 71.60 -20.01
CA ARG A 264 12.67 70.74 -21.13
C ARG A 264 13.60 69.61 -20.69
N ASP A 265 14.62 69.92 -19.90
CA ASP A 265 15.54 68.90 -19.38
C ASP A 265 14.82 67.92 -18.45
N SER A 266 13.90 68.41 -17.60
CA SER A 266 13.04 67.57 -16.77
C SER A 266 12.15 66.64 -17.59
N PHE A 267 11.52 67.14 -18.67
CA PHE A 267 10.73 66.29 -19.56
C PHE A 267 11.58 65.25 -20.28
N ARG A 268 12.76 65.64 -20.79
CA ARG A 268 13.66 64.71 -21.47
C ARG A 268 14.09 63.56 -20.55
N GLN A 269 14.39 63.84 -19.29
CA GLN A 269 14.72 62.81 -18.31
C GLN A 269 13.54 61.89 -18.01
N LYS A 270 12.33 62.44 -17.88
CA LYS A 270 11.10 61.64 -17.66
C LYS A 270 10.76 60.75 -18.84
N VAL A 271 10.91 61.24 -20.07
CA VAL A 271 10.70 60.45 -21.30
C VAL A 271 11.67 59.29 -21.34
N ALA A 272 12.98 59.53 -21.16
CA ALA A 272 13.97 58.45 -21.15
C ALA A 272 13.68 57.39 -20.07
N GLY A 273 13.25 57.81 -18.87
CA GLY A 273 12.85 56.89 -17.81
C GLY A 273 11.60 56.07 -18.15
N ALA A 274 10.60 56.69 -18.78
CA ALA A 274 9.39 56.00 -19.21
C ALA A 274 9.64 55.03 -20.37
N GLU A 275 10.47 55.40 -21.36
CA GLU A 275 10.88 54.49 -22.45
C GLU A 275 11.62 53.26 -21.92
N GLN A 276 12.51 53.46 -20.94
CA GLN A 276 13.20 52.35 -20.26
C GLN A 276 12.19 51.42 -19.57
N LEU A 277 11.22 51.98 -18.83
CA LEU A 277 10.18 51.22 -18.14
C LEU A 277 9.32 50.41 -19.13
N VAL A 278 8.94 51.02 -20.25
CA VAL A 278 8.21 50.34 -21.34
C VAL A 278 9.03 49.16 -21.86
N ALA A 279 10.31 49.36 -22.15
CA ALA A 279 11.19 48.30 -22.64
C ALA A 279 11.43 47.17 -21.62
N ASP A 280 11.48 47.48 -20.32
CA ASP A 280 11.59 46.49 -19.25
C ASP A 280 10.32 45.62 -19.16
N ILE A 281 9.14 46.24 -19.15
CA ILE A 281 7.85 45.54 -19.08
C ILE A 281 7.63 44.70 -20.36
N SER A 282 7.93 45.21 -21.54
CA SER A 282 7.83 44.45 -22.79
C SER A 282 8.73 43.20 -22.78
N ARG A 283 9.95 43.31 -22.25
CA ARG A 283 10.85 42.14 -22.08
C ARG A 283 10.31 41.15 -21.07
N ALA A 284 9.75 41.61 -19.95
CA ALA A 284 9.14 40.74 -18.96
C ALA A 284 7.92 39.99 -19.53
N SER A 285 7.07 40.69 -20.29
CA SER A 285 5.90 40.11 -20.97
C SER A 285 6.30 39.05 -21.99
N SER A 286 7.30 39.34 -22.84
CA SER A 286 7.81 38.35 -23.81
C SER A 286 8.39 37.10 -23.15
N ARG A 287 9.08 37.24 -22.01
CA ARG A 287 9.56 36.10 -21.22
C ARG A 287 8.40 35.28 -20.67
N LEU A 288 7.38 35.94 -20.12
CA LEU A 288 6.16 35.29 -19.65
C LEU A 288 5.52 34.47 -20.77
N ASP A 289 5.25 35.08 -21.93
CA ASP A 289 4.67 34.41 -23.10
C ASP A 289 5.46 33.17 -23.54
N SER A 290 6.80 33.25 -23.50
CA SER A 290 7.65 32.09 -23.85
C SER A 290 7.67 30.98 -22.80
N SER A 291 7.44 31.31 -21.52
CA SER A 291 7.50 30.36 -20.40
C SER A 291 6.16 29.70 -20.08
N LEU A 292 5.05 30.41 -20.32
CA LEU A 292 3.69 29.94 -20.02
C LEU A 292 3.36 28.57 -20.63
N PRO A 293 3.65 28.29 -21.91
CA PRO A 293 3.36 26.99 -22.51
C PRO A 293 4.05 25.84 -21.77
N SER A 294 5.32 26.01 -21.39
CA SER A 294 6.08 24.98 -20.66
C SER A 294 5.54 24.73 -19.25
N ILE A 295 5.03 25.77 -18.58
CA ILE A 295 4.43 25.60 -17.26
C ILE A 295 3.07 24.89 -17.37
N ILE A 296 2.25 25.25 -18.37
CA ILE A 296 0.97 24.57 -18.63
C ILE A 296 1.21 23.08 -18.93
N GLU A 297 2.18 22.78 -19.79
CA GLU A 297 2.56 21.39 -20.11
C GLU A 297 3.03 20.62 -18.87
N ALA A 298 3.82 21.26 -17.99
CA ALA A 298 4.25 20.64 -16.73
C ALA A 298 3.08 20.36 -15.76
N ILE A 299 2.06 21.23 -15.75
CA ILE A 299 0.84 21.03 -14.96
C ILE A 299 0.03 19.87 -15.52
N GLU A 300 -0.18 19.82 -16.83
CA GLU A 300 -0.92 18.73 -17.48
C GLU A 300 -0.23 17.38 -17.30
N ALA A 301 1.10 17.33 -17.47
CA ALA A 301 1.90 16.14 -17.23
C ALA A 301 1.81 15.68 -15.75
N SER A 302 1.82 16.62 -14.81
CA SER A 302 1.65 16.31 -13.38
C SER A 302 0.24 15.78 -13.07
N ALA A 303 -0.80 16.35 -13.68
CA ALA A 303 -2.17 15.85 -13.54
C ALA A 303 -2.31 14.42 -14.09
N GLN A 304 -1.69 14.14 -15.23
CA GLN A 304 -1.68 12.80 -15.81
C GLN A 304 -0.94 11.80 -14.91
N SER A 305 0.23 12.17 -14.39
CA SER A 305 0.99 11.34 -13.45
C SER A 305 0.19 11.03 -12.18
N LEU A 306 -0.61 11.97 -11.67
CA LEU A 306 -1.51 11.72 -10.54
C LEU A 306 -2.59 10.67 -10.88
N LYS A 307 -3.18 10.71 -12.08
CA LYS A 307 -4.14 9.68 -12.52
C LYS A 307 -3.52 8.28 -12.59
N GLU A 308 -2.29 8.20 -13.08
CA GLU A 308 -1.55 6.94 -13.15
C GLU A 308 -1.20 6.41 -11.75
N GLN A 309 -0.79 7.29 -10.83
CA GLN A 309 -0.53 6.92 -9.43
C GLN A 309 -1.81 6.44 -8.72
N ASP A 310 -2.97 7.05 -9.00
CA ASP A 310 -4.27 6.60 -8.47
C ASP A 310 -4.59 5.17 -8.91
N GLU A 311 -4.31 4.85 -10.17
CA GLU A 311 -4.49 3.48 -10.67
C GLU A 311 -3.55 2.48 -9.98
N VAL A 312 -2.29 2.87 -9.77
CA VAL A 312 -1.32 2.05 -9.01
C VAL A 312 -1.82 1.78 -7.59
N VAL A 313 -2.29 2.81 -6.88
CA VAL A 313 -2.85 2.66 -5.53
C VAL A 313 -4.08 1.74 -5.54
N ARG A 314 -5.00 1.92 -6.48
CA ARG A 314 -6.17 1.04 -6.62
C ARG A 314 -5.77 -0.42 -6.87
N ASN A 315 -4.72 -0.64 -7.65
CA ASN A 315 -4.20 -1.99 -7.89
C ASN A 315 -3.57 -2.58 -6.64
N ILE A 316 -2.79 -1.81 -5.87
CA ILE A 316 -2.25 -2.24 -4.56
C ILE A 316 -3.40 -2.65 -3.62
N CYS A 317 -4.44 -1.82 -3.49
CA CYS A 317 -5.58 -2.14 -2.64
C CYS A 317 -6.27 -3.44 -3.05
N ARG A 318 -6.47 -3.66 -4.35
CA ARG A 318 -7.06 -4.90 -4.87
C ARG A 318 -6.17 -6.11 -4.60
N GLU A 319 -4.87 -5.99 -4.81
CA GLU A 319 -3.92 -7.07 -4.51
C GLU A 319 -3.95 -7.40 -3.02
N VAL A 320 -4.06 -6.39 -2.16
CA VAL A 320 -4.17 -6.59 -0.71
C VAL A 320 -5.40 -7.41 -0.35
N GLU A 321 -6.57 -7.06 -0.87
CA GLU A 321 -7.82 -7.81 -0.64
C GLU A 321 -7.72 -9.27 -1.11
N ILE A 322 -7.13 -9.51 -2.29
CA ILE A 322 -6.92 -10.86 -2.81
C ILE A 322 -6.00 -11.65 -1.87
N PHE A 323 -4.92 -11.03 -1.39
CA PHE A 323 -3.95 -11.66 -0.49
C PHE A 323 -4.58 -12.03 0.86
N GLU A 324 -5.36 -11.13 1.45
CA GLU A 324 -6.09 -11.39 2.69
C GLU A 324 -7.06 -12.58 2.53
N SER A 325 -7.83 -12.62 1.44
CA SER A 325 -8.74 -13.74 1.17
C SER A 325 -7.99 -15.07 1.01
N SER A 326 -6.81 -15.04 0.42
CA SER A 326 -5.95 -16.22 0.20
C SER A 326 -5.33 -16.70 1.51
N PHE A 327 -4.91 -15.79 2.39
CA PHE A 327 -4.44 -16.13 3.73
C PHE A 327 -5.53 -16.78 4.58
N ASN A 328 -6.76 -16.26 4.55
CA ASN A 328 -7.87 -16.88 5.30
C ASN A 328 -8.13 -18.32 4.82
N LYS A 329 -8.13 -18.56 3.50
CA LYS A 329 -8.25 -19.91 2.94
C LYS A 329 -7.07 -20.81 3.34
N SER A 330 -5.84 -20.31 3.24
CA SER A 330 -4.63 -21.03 3.63
C SER A 330 -4.62 -21.39 5.12
N GLY A 331 -5.05 -20.47 5.98
CA GLY A 331 -5.19 -20.69 7.41
C GLY A 331 -6.17 -21.81 7.74
N ASN A 332 -7.33 -21.84 7.07
CA ASN A 332 -8.31 -22.92 7.22
C ASN A 332 -7.73 -24.27 6.79
N ILE A 333 -7.14 -24.35 5.59
CA ILE A 333 -6.52 -25.58 5.07
C ILE A 333 -5.42 -26.09 6.02
N ARG A 334 -4.57 -25.20 6.53
CA ARG A 334 -3.55 -25.55 7.52
C ARG A 334 -4.16 -26.12 8.80
N GLY A 335 -5.24 -25.52 9.29
CA GLY A 335 -5.97 -26.03 10.46
C GLY A 335 -6.52 -27.44 10.25
N GLU A 336 -7.06 -27.73 9.07
CA GLU A 336 -7.52 -29.06 8.70
C GLU A 336 -6.38 -30.07 8.55
N LEU A 337 -5.30 -29.71 7.85
CA LEU A 337 -4.12 -30.55 7.69
C LEU A 337 -3.45 -30.87 9.03
N ASN A 338 -3.34 -29.90 9.93
CA ASN A 338 -2.78 -30.15 11.25
C ASN A 338 -3.63 -31.17 12.02
N ARG A 339 -4.96 -31.08 11.94
CA ARG A 339 -5.87 -32.09 12.51
C ARG A 339 -5.66 -33.47 11.87
N TYR A 340 -5.54 -33.56 10.54
CA TYR A 340 -5.22 -34.83 9.88
C TYR A 340 -3.88 -35.42 10.31
N VAL A 341 -2.83 -34.60 10.48
CA VAL A 341 -1.53 -35.06 10.99
C VAL A 341 -1.67 -35.64 12.41
N GLN A 342 -2.44 -34.98 13.29
CA GLN A 342 -2.70 -35.50 14.64
C GLN A 342 -3.46 -36.83 14.60
N ASP A 343 -4.51 -36.91 13.76
CA ASP A 343 -5.30 -38.13 13.60
C ASP A 343 -4.46 -39.29 13.05
N ILE A 344 -3.60 -39.04 12.04
CA ILE A 344 -2.68 -40.04 11.49
C ILE A 344 -1.72 -40.53 12.57
N ARG A 345 -1.16 -39.64 13.38
CA ARG A 345 -0.26 -40.03 14.48
C ARG A 345 -0.97 -40.87 15.52
N GLU A 346 -2.17 -40.46 15.94
CA GLU A 346 -2.95 -41.23 16.92
C GLU A 346 -3.32 -42.62 16.38
N GLN A 347 -3.80 -42.70 15.14
CA GLN A 347 -4.13 -43.96 14.50
C GLN A 347 -2.90 -44.85 14.31
N SER A 348 -1.76 -44.28 13.91
CA SER A 348 -0.51 -45.02 13.74
C SER A 348 -0.02 -45.61 15.06
N TYR A 349 -0.05 -44.86 16.17
CA TYR A 349 0.29 -45.39 17.49
C TYR A 349 -0.65 -46.49 17.95
N ARG A 350 -1.95 -46.37 17.66
CA ARG A 350 -2.93 -47.44 17.97
C ARG A 350 -2.66 -48.70 17.16
N ILE A 351 -2.30 -48.58 15.88
CA ILE A 351 -1.94 -49.72 15.03
C ILE A 351 -0.64 -50.34 15.53
N GLU A 352 0.36 -49.53 15.89
CA GLU A 352 1.62 -50.03 16.44
C GLU A 352 1.42 -50.85 17.72
N ASP A 353 0.57 -50.37 18.64
CA ASP A 353 0.20 -51.07 19.87
C ASP A 353 -0.48 -52.42 19.56
N VAL A 354 -1.46 -52.41 18.65
CA VAL A 354 -2.14 -53.64 18.20
C VAL A 354 -1.16 -54.61 17.54
N VAL A 355 -0.27 -54.15 16.68
CA VAL A 355 0.77 -54.96 16.01
C VAL A 355 1.74 -55.55 17.04
N GLN A 356 2.12 -54.78 18.05
CA GLN A 356 3.00 -55.22 19.13
C GLN A 356 2.32 -56.27 20.00
N ASP A 357 1.06 -56.07 20.39
CA ASP A 357 0.27 -57.02 21.17
C ASP A 357 -0.01 -58.31 20.40
N LEU A 358 -0.31 -58.22 19.10
CA LEU A 358 -0.45 -59.36 18.20
C LEU A 358 0.87 -60.14 18.10
N GLY A 359 1.99 -59.44 17.88
CA GLY A 359 3.31 -60.05 17.79
C GLY A 359 3.74 -60.74 19.09
N ASN A 360 3.43 -60.16 20.24
CA ASN A 360 3.67 -60.75 21.56
C ASN A 360 2.78 -61.98 21.81
N SER A 361 1.53 -61.94 21.35
CA SER A 361 0.59 -63.07 21.47
C SER A 361 1.02 -64.28 20.64
N VAL A 362 1.55 -64.05 19.43
CA VAL A 362 1.98 -65.14 18.52
C VAL A 362 3.35 -65.72 18.89
N LYS A 363 4.25 -64.94 19.51
CA LYS A 363 5.52 -65.47 20.04
C LYS A 363 5.35 -66.31 21.32
N GLY A 364 4.19 -66.25 21.95
CA GLY A 364 3.75 -67.19 22.99
C GLY A 364 4.75 -67.39 24.12
N LEU A 365 4.99 -66.39 24.98
CA LEU A 365 5.57 -66.54 26.32
C LEU A 365 5.31 -65.27 27.17
N ARG A 366 4.33 -65.36 28.07
CA ARG A 366 4.16 -64.61 29.34
C ARG A 366 4.81 -63.21 29.41
N VAL A 367 4.04 -62.15 29.11
CA VAL A 367 4.26 -60.83 29.73
C VAL A 367 2.91 -60.22 30.11
N ARG A 368 2.61 -60.19 31.42
CA ARG A 368 1.72 -59.19 32.01
C ARG A 368 2.48 -57.86 31.96
N SER A 369 2.37 -57.09 30.89
CA SER A 369 2.82 -55.70 30.89
C SER A 369 1.60 -54.85 31.23
N ARG A 370 1.62 -54.28 32.43
CA ARG A 370 0.79 -53.11 32.74
C ARG A 370 1.10 -52.06 31.68
N LEU A 371 0.12 -51.72 30.86
CA LEU A 371 0.16 -50.55 30.00
C LEU A 371 0.41 -49.33 30.89
N LYS A 372 1.67 -48.88 30.95
CA LYS A 372 1.94 -47.49 31.29
C LYS A 372 1.48 -46.74 30.06
N LYS A 373 0.30 -46.11 30.13
CA LYS A 373 -0.07 -45.03 29.22
C LYS A 373 1.09 -44.03 29.23
N SER A 374 2.00 -44.12 28.28
CA SER A 374 2.72 -42.95 27.82
C SER A 374 1.67 -42.14 27.09
N GLN A 375 0.92 -41.33 27.85
CA GLN A 375 0.26 -40.18 27.27
C GLN A 375 1.32 -39.47 26.40
N PRO A 376 1.03 -39.20 25.12
CA PRO A 376 1.86 -38.25 24.39
C PRO A 376 1.89 -36.99 25.27
N GLN A 377 3.09 -36.59 25.71
CA GLN A 377 3.23 -35.30 26.38
C GLN A 377 2.65 -34.26 25.41
N PRO A 378 1.71 -33.41 25.84
CA PRO A 378 1.27 -32.32 25.00
C PRO A 378 2.53 -31.54 24.62
N VAL A 379 2.83 -31.50 23.33
CA VAL A 379 3.81 -30.57 22.80
C VAL A 379 3.23 -29.19 23.06
N PHE A 380 3.66 -28.60 24.17
CA PHE A 380 3.63 -27.17 24.45
C PHE A 380 2.37 -26.44 23.95
N GLN A 381 1.26 -26.55 24.68
CA GLN A 381 0.29 -25.46 24.74
C GLN A 381 0.93 -24.31 25.53
N ARG A 382 1.70 -23.46 24.85
CA ARG A 382 2.09 -22.17 25.40
C ARG A 382 1.99 -21.13 24.28
N GLY A 383 0.94 -20.33 24.34
CA GLY A 383 0.80 -19.14 23.49
C GLY A 383 -0.64 -18.78 23.17
N THR A 384 -1.24 -18.00 24.07
CA THR A 384 -2.36 -17.06 23.83
C THR A 384 -3.68 -17.63 23.31
N ASP A 385 -4.62 -17.78 24.25
CA ASP A 385 -6.07 -17.89 24.06
C ASP A 385 -6.68 -16.57 23.54
N ILE A 386 -6.11 -16.05 22.46
CA ILE A 386 -6.71 -14.99 21.65
C ILE A 386 -6.75 -15.62 20.26
N SER A 387 -7.93 -16.07 19.81
CA SER A 387 -8.10 -16.53 18.44
C SER A 387 -7.41 -15.55 17.49
N PRO A 388 -6.40 -15.96 16.70
CA PRO A 388 -5.74 -15.09 15.73
C PRO A 388 -6.77 -14.46 14.79
N GLU A 389 -7.89 -15.13 14.55
CA GLU A 389 -9.07 -14.61 13.85
C GLU A 389 -9.68 -13.36 14.47
N ARG A 390 -9.81 -13.25 15.80
CA ARG A 390 -10.43 -12.06 16.44
C ARG A 390 -9.48 -10.87 16.45
N ALA A 391 -8.20 -11.09 16.73
CA ALA A 391 -7.20 -10.01 16.67
C ALA A 391 -6.92 -9.56 15.22
N ARG A 392 -6.98 -10.48 14.25
CA ARG A 392 -6.89 -10.16 12.80
C ARG A 392 -8.16 -9.51 12.28
N ALA A 393 -9.36 -9.99 12.62
CA ALA A 393 -10.61 -9.37 12.18
C ALA A 393 -10.74 -7.92 12.68
N ASP A 394 -10.39 -7.65 13.94
CA ASP A 394 -10.39 -6.28 14.49
C ASP A 394 -9.33 -5.38 13.86
N ALA A 395 -8.20 -5.94 13.41
CA ALA A 395 -7.16 -5.19 12.71
C ALA A 395 -7.55 -4.92 11.24
N VAL A 396 -8.19 -5.91 10.58
CA VAL A 396 -8.68 -5.86 9.20
C VAL A 396 -9.86 -4.89 9.08
N ASP A 397 -10.83 -4.92 9.98
CA ASP A 397 -11.93 -3.94 9.99
C ASP A 397 -11.42 -2.52 10.20
N ARG A 398 -10.44 -2.32 11.10
CA ARG A 398 -9.78 -1.01 11.29
C ARG A 398 -8.94 -0.58 10.08
N LEU A 399 -8.40 -1.52 9.31
CA LEU A 399 -7.64 -1.26 8.09
C LEU A 399 -8.55 -0.91 6.91
N ALA A 400 -9.63 -1.68 6.71
CA ALA A 400 -10.65 -1.46 5.69
C ALA A 400 -11.41 -0.14 5.91
N GLN A 401 -11.72 0.20 7.16
CA GLN A 401 -12.40 1.46 7.50
C GLN A 401 -11.50 2.69 7.32
N LYS A 402 -10.16 2.53 7.43
CA LYS A 402 -9.16 3.59 7.18
C LYS A 402 -8.71 3.71 5.72
N MET A 403 -8.96 2.68 4.91
CA MET A 403 -8.58 2.62 3.48
C MET A 403 -9.71 3.02 2.54
N ARG A 404 -10.93 3.27 3.05
CA ARG A 404 -11.99 3.81 2.21
C ARG A 404 -11.54 5.17 1.65
N PRO A 405 -11.45 5.32 0.32
CA PRO A 405 -11.34 6.65 -0.26
C PRO A 405 -12.57 7.43 0.23
N ARG A 406 -12.37 8.64 0.74
CA ARG A 406 -13.45 9.63 0.69
C ARG A 406 -13.68 9.92 -0.79
N LEU A 407 -14.48 9.07 -1.43
CA LEU A 407 -15.15 9.43 -2.66
C LEU A 407 -16.00 10.65 -2.31
N VAL A 408 -15.48 11.83 -2.65
CA VAL A 408 -16.30 13.02 -2.83
C VAL A 408 -17.20 12.69 -4.01
N VAL A 409 -18.33 12.06 -3.72
CA VAL A 409 -19.47 12.01 -4.63
C VAL A 409 -20.08 13.40 -4.54
N GLU A 410 -19.67 14.27 -5.47
CA GLU A 410 -20.52 15.38 -5.87
C GLU A 410 -21.78 14.77 -6.51
N SER A 411 -22.86 14.68 -5.74
CA SER A 411 -24.21 14.68 -6.28
C SER A 411 -25.08 15.59 -5.43
N GLU A 412 -25.27 16.79 -5.96
CA GLU A 412 -26.39 17.74 -5.81
C GLU A 412 -27.18 17.79 -4.49
N GLY A 413 -27.24 19.01 -3.93
CA GLY A 413 -28.46 19.54 -3.34
C GLY A 413 -28.40 19.90 -1.86
N HIS A 414 -27.69 20.97 -1.50
CA HIS A 414 -28.12 21.87 -0.40
C HIS A 414 -27.47 23.25 -0.55
N GLU A 415 -28.31 24.28 -0.50
CA GLU A 415 -27.91 25.70 -0.48
C GLU A 415 -26.94 25.99 0.68
N PRO A 416 -25.95 26.89 0.50
CA PRO A 416 -25.00 27.17 1.56
C PRO A 416 -25.58 28.22 2.53
N GLU A 417 -25.77 27.82 3.79
CA GLU A 417 -25.86 28.76 4.89
C GLU A 417 -24.44 29.26 5.21
N VAL A 418 -24.22 30.56 4.97
CA VAL A 418 -22.94 31.24 5.13
C VAL A 418 -22.57 31.30 6.61
N ASN A 419 -21.54 30.56 7.01
CA ASN A 419 -20.96 30.65 8.36
C ASN A 419 -19.81 31.69 8.38
N ASP A 420 -20.11 32.86 8.95
CA ASP A 420 -19.32 34.11 9.01
C ASP A 420 -18.06 34.06 9.92
N SER A 421 -17.53 32.87 10.20
CA SER A 421 -16.37 32.69 11.09
C SER A 421 -15.04 32.60 10.33
N SER A 422 -15.03 32.09 9.09
CA SER A 422 -13.82 31.97 8.27
C SER A 422 -13.36 33.31 7.68
N PHE A 423 -14.29 34.24 7.39
CA PHE A 423 -13.97 35.55 6.84
C PHE A 423 -13.25 36.48 7.85
N LYS A 424 -13.47 36.28 9.16
CA LYS A 424 -12.77 37.03 10.22
C LYS A 424 -11.33 36.55 10.45
N GLN A 425 -11.02 35.28 10.19
CA GLN A 425 -9.63 34.78 10.29
C GLN A 425 -8.79 35.19 9.07
N GLU A 426 -9.35 35.18 7.87
CA GLU A 426 -8.66 35.59 6.64
C GLU A 426 -8.32 37.09 6.64
N SER A 427 -9.24 37.94 7.12
CA SER A 427 -9.05 39.39 7.23
C SER A 427 -8.04 39.78 8.32
N SER A 428 -7.96 38.99 9.39
CA SER A 428 -6.95 39.16 10.45
C SER A 428 -5.54 38.80 9.95
N LYS A 429 -5.41 37.73 9.15
CA LYS A 429 -4.13 37.37 8.51
C LYS A 429 -3.70 38.39 7.45
N ARG A 430 -4.62 38.91 6.64
CA ARG A 430 -4.29 39.97 5.65
C ARG A 430 -3.85 41.29 6.30
N ARG A 431 -4.41 41.69 7.45
CA ARG A 431 -3.93 42.87 8.19
C ARG A 431 -2.55 42.67 8.82
N ALA A 432 -2.22 41.47 9.29
CA ALA A 432 -0.90 41.15 9.85
C ALA A 432 0.22 41.14 8.78
N LEU A 433 -0.10 40.68 7.55
CA LEU A 433 0.81 40.71 6.41
C LEU A 433 1.05 42.13 5.88
N SER A 434 0.02 43.00 5.86
CA SER A 434 0.18 44.42 5.50
C SER A 434 1.08 45.18 6.48
N SER A 435 0.90 44.96 7.79
CA SER A 435 1.73 45.62 8.82
C SER A 435 3.19 45.17 8.82
N SER A 436 3.48 43.97 8.30
CA SER A 436 4.86 43.47 8.19
C SER A 436 5.56 44.03 6.96
N HIS A 437 4.81 44.30 5.88
CA HIS A 437 5.34 44.96 4.68
C HIS A 437 5.76 46.41 4.96
N ASP A 438 4.98 47.16 5.74
CA ASP A 438 5.31 48.56 6.08
C ASP A 438 6.56 48.67 6.97
N LYS A 439 6.80 47.69 7.86
CA LYS A 439 8.02 47.67 8.71
C LYS A 439 9.29 47.31 7.95
N ILE A 440 9.18 46.50 6.89
CA ILE A 440 10.31 46.17 6.02
C ILE A 440 10.67 47.39 5.13
N PHE A 441 9.67 48.18 4.74
CA PHE A 441 9.88 49.38 3.93
C PHE A 441 10.54 50.53 4.73
N GLU A 442 10.29 50.66 6.04
CA GLU A 442 11.01 51.63 6.89
C GLU A 442 12.45 51.21 7.20
N MET A 443 12.76 49.91 7.31
CA MET A 443 14.13 49.43 7.58
C MET A 443 15.07 49.54 6.37
N GLN A 444 14.55 49.65 5.14
CA GLN A 444 15.38 49.89 3.95
C GLN A 444 15.61 51.38 3.64
N LYS A 445 15.06 52.29 4.46
CA LYS A 445 15.16 53.75 4.27
C LYS A 445 16.05 54.45 5.30
N GLN A 446 16.60 53.71 6.27
CA GLN A 446 17.75 54.10 7.10
C GLN A 446 19.02 53.47 6.54
#